data_AF-A0A9X6AAU3-F1
#
_entry.id   AF-A0A9X6AAU3-F1
#
_cell.length_a   1.000
_cell.length_b   1.000
_cell.length_c   1.000
_cell.angle_alpha   90.00
_cell.angle_beta   90.00
_cell.angle_gamma   90.00
#
_symmetry.space_group_name_H-M   'P 1'
#
loop_
_entity.id
_entity.type
_entity.pdbx_description
1 polymer ?
#
loop_
_entity_poly.entity_id
_entity_poly.type
_entity_poly.pdbx_seq_one_letter_code
_entity_poly.pdbx_strand_id
1 'polypeptide(L)'
;RFTHINLSTATGVTNDTLKQNVISSIGAGAYKVQTQKEYSDENRSGVGSFMDVIKYAMLGFAGIAFLVGIFLIINTFSMLVAQRTREIGLMRAIGSSRKQVNRSVLVEATLLGVFGSILGVGAGVGLAVGLMKLMSAAGMDLSTRDLTVKATTPVIGLVLGVVVTVL
;
A
#
# COMPACT_ATOMS: atom_id res chain seq x y z
N ARG A 1 -26.41 29.05 13.71
CA ARG A 1 -27.33 27.90 13.56
C ARG A 1 -26.49 26.64 13.78
N PHE A 2 -26.74 25.89 14.85
CA PHE A 2 -26.00 24.66 15.14
C PHE A 2 -26.65 23.52 14.35
N THR A 3 -25.90 22.92 13.42
CA THR A 3 -26.41 21.86 12.53
C THR A 3 -26.21 20.47 13.14
N HIS A 4 -25.33 20.31 14.13
CA HIS A 4 -25.04 19.04 14.82
C HIS A 4 -24.68 19.28 16.29
N ILE A 5 -25.11 18.38 17.19
CA ILE A 5 -24.77 18.39 18.61
C ILE A 5 -24.22 16.99 18.95
N ASN A 6 -22.99 16.93 19.46
CA ASN A 6 -22.36 15.69 19.90
C ASN A 6 -22.63 15.49 21.39
N LEU A 7 -23.05 14.28 21.76
CA LEU A 7 -23.30 13.90 23.15
C LEU A 7 -22.35 12.74 23.50
N SER A 8 -21.57 12.90 24.56
CA SER A 8 -20.76 11.83 25.12
C SER A 8 -21.50 11.16 26.28
N THR A 9 -21.33 9.84 26.42
CA THR A 9 -21.84 9.11 27.58
C THR A 9 -21.01 9.42 28.82
N ALA A 10 -21.67 9.58 29.97
CA ALA A 10 -21.00 9.52 31.25
C ALA A 10 -20.56 8.07 31.54
N THR A 11 -19.53 7.89 32.37
CA THR A 11 -18.99 6.58 32.76
C THR A 11 -20.10 5.66 33.28
N GLY A 12 -20.33 4.53 32.57
CA GLY A 12 -21.33 3.52 32.95
C GLY A 12 -22.67 3.56 32.21
N VAL A 13 -22.86 4.47 31.25
CA VAL A 13 -24.10 4.54 30.43
C VAL A 13 -23.85 4.01 29.01
N THR A 14 -24.67 3.07 28.57
CA THR A 14 -24.60 2.47 27.22
C THR A 14 -25.20 3.43 26.18
N ASN A 15 -24.63 3.45 24.97
CA ASN A 15 -25.06 4.34 23.87
C ASN A 15 -26.54 4.17 23.49
N ASP A 16 -27.08 2.96 23.63
CA ASP A 16 -28.49 2.66 23.32
C ASP A 16 -29.45 3.24 24.37
N THR A 17 -29.06 3.21 25.65
CA THR A 17 -29.82 3.83 26.74
C THR A 17 -29.81 5.35 26.62
N LEU A 18 -28.68 5.94 26.22
CA LEU A 18 -28.59 7.38 25.93
C LEU A 18 -29.50 7.77 24.76
N LYS A 19 -29.52 6.99 23.67
CA LYS A 19 -30.42 7.21 22.53
C LYS A 19 -31.89 7.23 22.95
N GLN A 20 -32.31 6.26 23.76
CA GLN A 20 -33.71 6.18 24.23
C GLN A 20 -34.10 7.34 25.16
N ASN A 21 -33.22 7.72 26.09
CA ASN A 21 -33.48 8.85 26.99
C ASN A 21 -33.59 10.17 26.21
N VAL A 22 -32.70 10.37 25.23
CA VAL A 22 -32.72 11.54 24.36
C VAL A 22 -34.00 11.58 23.53
N ILE A 23 -34.37 10.49 22.84
CA ILE A 23 -35.62 10.42 22.04
C ILE A 23 -36.85 10.72 22.91
N SER A 24 -36.87 10.25 24.16
CA SER A 24 -37.98 10.48 25.09
C SER A 24 -38.10 11.94 25.54
N SER A 25 -37.00 12.69 25.60
CA SER A 25 -37.01 14.10 26.03
C SER A 25 -37.25 15.12 24.92
N ILE A 26 -36.84 14.84 23.67
CA ILE A 26 -37.01 15.77 22.53
C ILE A 26 -38.17 15.41 21.59
N GLY A 27 -38.83 14.26 21.81
CA GLY A 27 -39.95 13.80 20.99
C GLY A 27 -39.50 13.13 19.68
N ALA A 28 -40.14 12.01 19.34
CA ALA A 28 -39.84 11.24 18.14
C ALA A 28 -40.38 11.95 16.89
N GLY A 29 -39.58 12.78 16.22
CA GLY A 29 -39.94 13.27 14.89
C GLY A 29 -39.18 14.49 14.35
N ALA A 30 -38.59 15.33 15.21
CA ALA A 30 -37.95 16.58 14.77
C ALA A 30 -36.44 16.45 14.47
N TYR A 31 -35.76 15.42 14.99
CA TYR A 31 -34.30 15.31 14.93
C TYR A 31 -33.84 13.87 14.65
N LYS A 32 -32.84 13.71 13.75
CA LYS A 32 -32.20 12.42 13.46
C LYS A 32 -31.19 12.09 14.56
N VAL A 33 -31.63 11.33 15.57
CA VAL A 33 -30.76 10.86 16.66
C VAL A 33 -30.15 9.51 16.27
N GLN A 34 -28.84 9.50 16.02
CA GLN A 34 -28.11 8.30 15.62
C GLN A 34 -26.99 8.02 16.61
N THR A 35 -26.79 6.74 16.93
CA THR A 35 -25.57 6.36 17.65
C THR A 35 -24.37 6.49 16.73
N GLN A 36 -23.18 6.64 17.30
CA GLN A 36 -21.95 6.69 16.53
C GLN A 36 -21.77 5.45 15.63
N LYS A 37 -22.28 4.28 16.08
CA LYS A 37 -22.24 3.04 15.32
C LYS A 37 -23.18 3.07 14.11
N GLU A 38 -24.40 3.58 14.28
CA GLU A 38 -25.42 3.68 13.24
C GLU A 38 -25.11 4.78 12.21
N TYR A 39 -24.56 5.92 12.65
CA TYR A 39 -24.03 6.96 11.76
C TYR A 39 -22.83 6.45 10.95
N SER A 40 -21.92 5.69 11.60
CA SER A 40 -20.76 5.10 10.92
C SER A 40 -21.19 4.03 9.92
N ASP A 41 -22.19 3.19 10.23
CA ASP A 41 -22.65 2.11 9.36
C ASP A 41 -23.49 2.64 8.18
N GLU A 42 -24.29 3.69 8.36
CA GLU A 42 -25.01 4.36 7.27
C GLU A 42 -24.04 5.11 6.33
N ASN A 43 -23.12 5.92 6.87
CA ASN A 43 -22.12 6.65 6.07
C ASN A 43 -21.05 5.72 5.46
N ARG A 44 -20.83 4.53 6.02
CA ARG A 44 -19.85 3.55 5.50
C ARG A 44 -20.15 3.11 4.08
N SER A 45 -21.41 3.00 3.68
CA SER A 45 -21.78 2.51 2.35
C SER A 45 -21.43 3.53 1.25
N GLY A 46 -21.81 4.80 1.43
CA GLY A 46 -21.52 5.87 0.47
C GLY A 46 -20.04 6.28 0.45
N VAL A 47 -19.42 6.47 1.62
CA VAL A 47 -17.99 6.81 1.71
C VAL A 47 -17.11 5.62 1.31
N GLY A 48 -17.50 4.40 1.69
CA GLY A 48 -16.79 3.18 1.33
C GLY A 48 -16.75 2.95 -0.17
N SER A 49 -17.88 3.10 -0.87
CA SER A 49 -17.92 2.93 -2.32
C SER A 49 -17.02 3.95 -3.06
N PHE A 50 -16.99 5.21 -2.63
CA PHE A 50 -16.11 6.22 -3.24
C PHE A 50 -14.63 5.92 -2.96
N MET A 51 -14.31 5.53 -1.72
CA MET A 51 -12.96 5.11 -1.34
C MET A 51 -12.51 3.86 -2.13
N ASP A 52 -13.41 2.92 -2.39
CA ASP A 52 -13.11 1.73 -3.19
C ASP A 52 -12.78 2.10 -4.65
N VAL A 53 -13.51 3.02 -5.27
CA VAL A 53 -13.19 3.51 -6.62
C VAL A 53 -11.78 4.10 -6.66
N ILE A 54 -11.42 4.96 -5.70
CA ILE A 54 -10.08 5.54 -5.62
C ILE A 54 -9.03 4.45 -5.40
N LYS A 55 -9.29 3.52 -4.47
CA LYS A 55 -8.38 2.40 -4.17
C LYS A 55 -8.11 1.55 -5.41
N TYR A 56 -9.15 1.15 -6.14
CA TYR A 56 -8.98 0.34 -7.35
C TYR A 56 -8.33 1.12 -8.49
N ALA A 57 -8.62 2.42 -8.64
CA ALA A 57 -7.91 3.27 -9.59
C ALA A 57 -6.40 3.33 -9.27
N MET A 58 -6.04 3.57 -8.01
CA MET A 58 -4.64 3.56 -7.56
C MET A 58 -3.98 2.19 -7.75
N LEU A 59 -4.70 1.10 -7.48
CA LEU A 59 -4.20 -0.26 -7.71
C LEU A 59 -3.96 -0.53 -9.21
N GLY A 60 -4.83 -0.01 -10.08
CA GLY A 60 -4.64 -0.04 -11.52
C GLY A 60 -3.37 0.70 -11.96
N PHE A 61 -3.15 1.92 -11.45
CA PHE A 61 -1.91 2.66 -11.71
C PHE A 61 -0.68 1.93 -11.18
N ALA A 62 -0.74 1.35 -9.99
CA ALA A 62 0.33 0.54 -9.43
C ALA A 62 0.64 -0.67 -10.33
N GLY A 63 -0.38 -1.33 -10.87
CA GLY A 63 -0.22 -2.43 -11.83
C GLY A 63 0.46 -1.99 -13.13
N ILE A 64 0.07 -0.85 -13.70
CA ILE A 64 0.72 -0.29 -14.91
C ILE A 64 2.18 0.07 -14.62
N ALA A 65 2.45 0.78 -13.51
CA ALA A 65 3.80 1.15 -13.11
C ALA A 65 4.68 -0.09 -12.90
N PHE A 66 4.11 -1.14 -12.30
CA PHE A 66 4.79 -2.42 -12.14
C PHE A 66 5.16 -3.03 -13.49
N LEU A 67 4.22 -3.15 -14.43
CA LEU A 67 4.47 -3.67 -15.77
C LEU A 67 5.56 -2.89 -16.51
N VAL A 68 5.52 -1.55 -16.47
CA VAL A 68 6.56 -0.70 -17.05
C VAL A 68 7.91 -1.00 -16.41
N GLY A 69 7.96 -1.17 -15.08
CA GLY A 69 9.14 -1.59 -14.35
C GLY A 69 9.71 -2.92 -14.85
N ILE A 70 8.86 -3.92 -15.08
CA ILE A 70 9.28 -5.21 -15.66
C ILE A 70 9.96 -4.99 -17.01
N PHE A 71 9.35 -4.23 -17.92
CA PHE A 71 9.92 -3.96 -19.24
C PHE A 71 11.27 -3.26 -19.16
N LEU A 72 11.42 -2.28 -18.25
CA LEU A 72 12.70 -1.61 -18.02
C LEU A 72 13.77 -2.59 -17.56
N ILE A 73 13.45 -3.44 -16.57
CA ILE A 73 14.36 -4.46 -16.05
C ILE A 73 14.79 -5.41 -17.17
N ILE A 74 13.84 -5.99 -17.93
CA ILE A 74 14.13 -6.92 -19.01
C ILE A 74 15.04 -6.28 -20.07
N ASN A 75 14.73 -5.05 -20.49
CA ASN A 75 15.51 -4.36 -21.52
C ASN A 75 16.94 -4.07 -21.05
N THR A 76 17.11 -3.60 -19.82
CA THR A 76 18.43 -3.33 -19.25
C THR A 76 19.23 -4.61 -19.06
N PHE A 77 18.63 -5.68 -18.51
CA PHE A 77 19.32 -6.95 -18.33
C PHE A 77 19.70 -7.59 -19.66
N SER A 78 18.80 -7.54 -20.65
CA SER A 78 19.08 -8.04 -22.00
C SER A 78 20.29 -7.32 -22.61
N MET A 79 20.38 -6.00 -22.44
CA MET A 79 21.55 -5.22 -22.87
C MET A 79 22.83 -5.64 -22.14
N LEU A 80 22.79 -5.76 -20.81
CA LEU A 80 23.96 -6.13 -20.00
C LEU A 80 24.48 -7.54 -20.33
N VAL A 81 23.57 -8.50 -20.51
CA VAL A 81 23.91 -9.87 -20.89
C VAL A 81 24.51 -9.89 -22.30
N ALA A 82 23.93 -9.14 -23.24
CA ALA A 82 24.45 -9.04 -24.60
C ALA A 82 25.90 -8.51 -24.63
N GLN A 83 26.20 -7.48 -23.83
CA GLN A 83 27.56 -6.93 -23.68
C GLN A 83 28.57 -7.97 -23.16
N ARG A 84 28.15 -8.88 -22.29
CA ARG A 84 29.00 -9.93 -21.68
C ARG A 84 29.08 -11.23 -22.49
N THR A 85 28.46 -11.30 -23.67
CA THR A 85 28.45 -12.51 -24.50
C THR A 85 29.86 -13.01 -24.85
N ARG A 86 30.81 -12.09 -25.08
CA ARG A 86 32.23 -12.45 -25.35
C ARG A 86 32.91 -13.08 -24.14
N GLU A 87 32.66 -12.57 -22.94
CA GLU A 87 33.19 -13.11 -21.69
C GLU A 87 32.62 -14.50 -21.42
N ILE A 88 31.32 -14.69 -21.64
CA ILE A 88 30.66 -15.99 -21.56
C ILE A 88 31.26 -16.99 -22.57
N GLY A 89 31.56 -16.53 -23.78
CA GLY A 89 32.25 -17.32 -24.81
C GLY A 89 33.63 -17.78 -24.38
N LEU A 90 34.43 -16.88 -23.78
CA LEU A 90 35.75 -17.19 -23.25
C LEU A 90 35.68 -18.18 -22.06
N MET A 91 34.76 -17.94 -21.11
CA MET A 91 34.51 -18.87 -20.00
C MET A 91 34.16 -20.28 -20.49
N ARG A 92 33.38 -20.39 -21.56
CA ARG A 92 33.05 -21.69 -22.17
C ARG A 92 34.23 -22.33 -22.91
N ALA A 93 35.12 -21.53 -23.52
CA ALA A 93 36.32 -22.04 -24.19
C ALA A 93 37.32 -22.66 -23.20
N ILE A 94 37.40 -22.13 -21.97
CA ILE A 94 38.21 -22.70 -20.89
C ILE A 94 37.49 -23.80 -20.07
N GLY A 95 36.31 -24.26 -20.53
CA GLY A 95 35.61 -25.42 -19.97
C GLY A 95 34.45 -25.14 -19.01
N SER A 96 34.02 -23.88 -18.84
CA SER A 96 32.86 -23.56 -17.98
C SER A 96 31.57 -24.17 -18.53
N SER A 97 30.81 -24.82 -17.65
CA SER A 97 29.54 -25.45 -18.01
C SER A 97 28.42 -24.41 -18.17
N ARG A 98 27.40 -24.71 -18.99
CA ARG A 98 26.21 -23.84 -19.14
C ARG A 98 25.51 -23.53 -17.81
N LYS A 99 25.50 -24.50 -16.88
CA LYS A 99 24.95 -24.32 -15.53
C LYS A 99 25.73 -23.29 -14.72
N GLN A 100 27.06 -23.26 -14.85
CA GLN A 100 27.91 -22.32 -14.11
C GLN A 100 27.70 -20.89 -14.59
N VAL A 101 27.58 -20.69 -15.91
CA VAL A 101 27.23 -19.39 -16.49
C VAL A 101 25.85 -18.92 -16.04
N ASN A 102 24.82 -19.77 -16.18
CA ASN A 102 23.46 -19.40 -15.77
C ASN A 102 23.37 -19.10 -14.28
N ARG A 103 24.08 -19.86 -13.43
CA ARG A 103 24.10 -19.61 -11.98
C ARG A 103 24.77 -18.28 -11.64
N SER A 104 25.83 -17.89 -12.37
CA SER A 104 26.48 -16.59 -12.19
C SER A 104 25.50 -15.44 -12.48
N VAL A 105 24.78 -15.51 -13.60
CA VAL A 105 23.78 -14.50 -13.98
C VAL A 105 22.63 -14.47 -12.98
N LEU A 106 22.15 -15.64 -12.55
CA LEU A 106 21.07 -15.74 -11.57
C LEU A 106 21.43 -15.13 -10.21
N VAL A 107 22.68 -15.32 -9.75
CA VAL A 107 23.17 -14.72 -8.51
C VAL A 107 23.24 -13.20 -8.64
N GLU A 108 23.74 -12.68 -9.76
CA GLU A 108 23.78 -11.24 -10.01
C GLU A 108 22.38 -10.63 -10.07
N ALA A 109 21.45 -11.27 -10.79
CA ALA A 109 20.05 -10.87 -10.87
C ALA A 109 19.37 -10.89 -9.50
N THR A 110 19.60 -11.94 -8.71
CA THR A 110 19.04 -12.06 -7.35
C THR A 110 19.56 -10.95 -6.43
N LEU A 111 20.85 -10.67 -6.46
CA LEU A 111 21.44 -9.58 -5.68
C LEU A 111 20.82 -8.24 -6.09
N LEU A 112 20.76 -7.95 -7.39
CA LEU A 112 20.17 -6.71 -7.89
C LEU A 112 18.70 -6.58 -7.48
N GLY A 113 17.92 -7.66 -7.59
CA GLY A 113 16.52 -7.72 -7.20
C GLY A 113 16.32 -7.49 -5.70
N VAL A 114 17.16 -8.08 -4.84
CA VAL A 114 17.11 -7.88 -3.39
C VAL A 114 17.43 -6.43 -3.03
N PHE A 115 18.54 -5.88 -3.53
CA PHE A 115 18.92 -4.49 -3.25
C PHE A 115 17.89 -3.50 -3.78
N GLY A 116 17.44 -3.68 -5.02
CA GLY A 116 16.41 -2.86 -5.63
C GLY A 116 15.09 -2.91 -4.86
N SER A 117 14.69 -4.09 -4.39
CA SER A 117 13.46 -4.26 -3.60
C SER A 117 13.55 -3.60 -2.22
N ILE A 118 14.67 -3.75 -1.51
CA ILE A 118 14.90 -3.08 -0.22
C ILE A 118 14.85 -1.57 -0.38
N LEU A 119 15.55 -1.03 -1.38
CA LEU A 119 15.56 0.40 -1.68
C LEU A 119 14.18 0.91 -2.11
N GLY A 120 13.48 0.15 -2.96
CA GLY A 120 12.14 0.49 -3.44
C GLY A 120 11.12 0.52 -2.30
N VAL A 121 11.12 -0.48 -1.42
CA VAL A 121 10.26 -0.51 -0.22
C VAL A 121 10.61 0.65 0.71
N GLY A 122 11.90 0.87 0.98
CA GLY A 122 12.36 1.98 1.82
C GLY A 122 11.93 3.34 1.29
N ALA A 123 12.11 3.58 -0.02
CA ALA A 123 11.67 4.79 -0.69
C ALA A 123 10.13 4.94 -0.66
N GLY A 124 9.38 3.87 -0.92
CA GLY A 124 7.92 3.87 -0.87
C GLY A 124 7.37 4.20 0.51
N VAL A 125 7.92 3.60 1.56
CA VAL A 125 7.57 3.91 2.96
C VAL A 125 7.94 5.36 3.28
N GLY A 126 9.13 5.82 2.88
CA GLY A 126 9.57 7.21 3.08
C GLY A 126 8.63 8.22 2.43
N LEU A 127 8.21 7.97 1.19
CA LEU A 127 7.24 8.79 0.46
C LEU A 127 5.88 8.80 1.15
N ALA A 128 5.38 7.65 1.60
CA ALA A 128 4.11 7.57 2.32
C ALA A 128 4.15 8.41 3.61
N VAL A 129 5.21 8.26 4.41
CA VAL A 129 5.42 9.05 5.64
C VAL A 129 5.53 10.54 5.35
N GLY A 130 6.25 10.92 4.30
CA GLY A 130 6.37 12.31 3.85
C GLY A 130 5.01 12.92 3.45
N LEU A 131 4.22 12.20 2.67
CA LEU A 131 2.87 12.64 2.27
C LEU A 131 1.94 12.80 3.47
N MET A 132 1.93 11.83 4.40
CA MET A 132 1.10 11.94 5.61
C MET A 132 1.47 13.17 6.45
N LYS A 133 2.77 13.47 6.58
CA LYS A 133 3.23 14.66 7.30
C LYS A 133 2.78 15.96 6.62
N LEU A 134 2.84 16.02 5.28
CA LEU A 134 2.35 17.16 4.51
C LEU A 134 0.84 17.34 4.65
N MET A 135 0.07 16.25 4.57
CA MET A 135 -1.39 16.30 4.75
C MET A 135 -1.78 16.69 6.18
N SER A 136 -1.03 16.23 7.18
CA SER A 136 -1.17 16.66 8.57
C SER A 136 -0.92 18.16 8.75
N ALA A 137 0.13 18.69 8.10
CA ALA A 137 0.41 20.12 8.08
C ALA A 137 -0.67 20.93 7.35
N ALA A 138 -1.38 20.32 6.40
CA ALA A 138 -2.51 20.93 5.67
C ALA A 138 -3.85 20.86 6.44
N GLY A 139 -3.86 20.39 7.70
CA GLY A 139 -5.05 20.37 8.56
C GLY A 139 -5.90 19.09 8.46
N MET A 140 -5.44 18.06 7.75
CA MET A 140 -6.03 16.73 7.80
C MET A 140 -5.33 15.92 8.88
N ASP A 141 -5.96 15.73 10.03
CA ASP A 141 -5.38 14.99 11.17
C ASP A 141 -5.28 13.49 10.87
N LEU A 142 -4.25 13.13 10.09
CA LEU A 142 -3.92 11.76 9.72
C LEU A 142 -2.96 11.22 10.78
N SER A 143 -3.49 10.49 11.76
CA SER A 143 -2.67 9.92 12.82
C SER A 143 -1.71 8.88 12.25
N THR A 144 -0.40 9.13 12.36
CA THR A 144 0.67 8.21 11.92
C THR A 144 0.66 6.88 12.69
N ARG A 145 -0.09 6.82 13.81
CA ARG A 145 -0.35 5.60 14.59
C ARG A 145 -1.27 4.60 13.87
N ASP A 146 -2.11 5.06 12.94
CA ASP A 146 -2.97 4.21 12.11
C ASP A 146 -2.28 3.78 10.81
N LEU A 147 -0.95 3.94 10.73
CA LEU A 147 -0.13 3.22 9.75
C LEU A 147 -0.25 1.71 9.98
N THR A 148 -1.33 1.15 9.45
CA THR A 148 -1.46 -0.27 9.15
C THR A 148 -0.59 -0.57 7.94
N VAL A 149 0.73 -0.35 8.06
CA VAL A 149 1.69 -1.08 7.24
C VAL A 149 1.74 -2.49 7.83
N LYS A 150 0.71 -3.29 7.53
CA LYS A 150 0.79 -4.73 7.80
C LYS A 150 2.06 -5.22 7.11
N ALA A 151 2.92 -5.92 7.85
CA ALA A 151 4.19 -6.43 7.36
C ALA A 151 4.03 -7.25 6.06
N THR A 152 2.83 -7.75 5.76
CA THR A 152 2.46 -8.40 4.50
C THR A 152 2.72 -7.54 3.27
N THR A 153 2.47 -6.23 3.30
CA THR A 153 2.60 -5.35 2.11
C THR A 153 4.05 -5.19 1.65
N PRO A 154 5.02 -4.80 2.51
CA PRO A 154 6.42 -4.73 2.10
C PRO A 154 7.01 -6.10 1.76
N VAL A 155 6.57 -7.18 2.42
CA VAL A 155 7.01 -8.54 2.09
C VAL A 155 6.56 -8.96 0.69
N ILE A 156 5.31 -8.70 0.32
CA ILE A 156 4.81 -8.98 -1.04
C ILE A 156 5.59 -8.16 -2.07
N GLY A 157 5.85 -6.89 -1.80
CA GLY A 157 6.66 -6.05 -2.70
C GLY A 157 8.08 -6.59 -2.90
N LEU A 158 8.72 -7.07 -1.83
CA LEU A 158 10.06 -7.62 -1.87
C LEU A 158 10.10 -8.95 -2.64
N VAL A 159 9.12 -9.82 -2.40
CA VAL A 159 8.98 -11.08 -3.14
C VAL A 159 8.75 -10.81 -4.62
N LEU A 160 7.81 -9.92 -4.97
CA LEU A 160 7.50 -9.59 -6.37
C LEU A 160 8.70 -8.98 -7.09
N GLY A 161 9.44 -8.06 -6.45
CA GLY A 161 10.63 -7.44 -7.04
C GLY A 161 11.73 -8.46 -7.34
N VAL A 162 12.01 -9.37 -6.41
CA VAL A 162 12.99 -10.44 -6.63
C VAL A 162 12.51 -11.41 -7.71
N VAL A 163 11.26 -11.86 -7.66
CA VAL A 163 10.67 -12.81 -8.62
C VAL A 163 10.72 -12.25 -10.04
N VAL A 164 10.32 -10.99 -10.24
CA VAL A 164 10.37 -10.33 -11.55
C VAL A 164 11.80 -10.19 -12.08
N THR A 165 12.78 -9.94 -11.22
CA THR A 165 14.16 -9.75 -11.67
C THR A 165 14.83 -11.07 -12.05
N VAL A 166 14.36 -12.17 -11.45
CA VAL A 166 14.93 -13.51 -11.61
C VAL A 166 14.27 -14.32 -12.73
N LEU A 167 13.00 -14.03 -13.07
CA LEU A 167 12.24 -14.64 -14.17
C LEU A 167 12.66 -14.06 -15.54
#